data_AF-A0A497M017-F1
#
_entry.id   AF-A0A497M017-F1
#
_cell.length_a   1.000
_cell.length_b   1.000
_cell.length_c   1.000
_cell.angle_alpha   90.00
_cell.angle_beta   90.00
_cell.angle_gamma   90.00
#
_symmetry.space_group_name_H-M   'P 1'
#
loop_
_entity.id
_entity.type
_entity.pdbx_description
1 polymer ?
#
loop_
_entity_poly.entity_id
_entity_poly.type
_entity_poly.pdbx_seq_one_letter_code
_entity_poly.pdbx_strand_id
1 'polypeptide(L)'
;GGFVYTSIVGKPEPYVLEIPTTIREGTIDVFKYELSEFKKWLENFTGKEISMEELKEAIEKHNKQRFLVRKLYELKQQDPPLISGVETLKVISAIEALPVEDGNKVLEEVIDEAKERKDKPKKQRARLLIWGSIIDSPALLQMIEEAGANIVMDDTCVCSRQFWLHNQDPSIKTTGDLIENLARSYLLENKCPRIYLGSYGDLKKDYKKDLEERFGYLKDYIENWKVNGVIIHSLRCCDVHGYEVPQVKDYLSMLGVPSIYIEPEYDAKSLPPLRTRIEAFLETIS
;
A
#
# COMPACT_ATOMS: atom_id res chain seq x y z
N GLY A 1 -9.89 -2.00 25.68
CA GLY A 1 -10.63 -3.22 25.35
C GLY A 1 -9.77 -4.48 25.32
N GLY A 2 -8.71 -4.59 26.14
CA GLY A 2 -7.76 -5.72 26.04
C GLY A 2 -8.19 -7.03 26.75
N PHE A 3 -9.09 -6.96 27.74
CA PHE A 3 -9.40 -8.11 28.61
C PHE A 3 -10.16 -9.27 27.93
N VAL A 4 -10.96 -8.98 26.90
CA VAL A 4 -11.75 -10.04 26.22
C VAL A 4 -10.87 -10.85 25.27
N TYR A 5 -9.88 -10.22 24.64
CA TYR A 5 -9.02 -10.92 23.69
C TYR A 5 -7.99 -11.81 24.41
N THR A 6 -7.39 -11.32 25.50
CA THR A 6 -6.42 -12.08 26.31
C THR A 6 -7.04 -13.25 27.07
N SER A 7 -8.35 -13.23 27.31
CA SER A 7 -9.05 -14.34 27.97
C SER A 7 -9.44 -15.48 27.02
N ILE A 8 -9.38 -15.25 25.70
CA ILE A 8 -9.76 -16.23 24.66
C ILE A 8 -8.53 -16.77 23.93
N VAL A 9 -7.52 -15.93 23.71
CA VAL A 9 -6.27 -16.32 23.02
C VAL A 9 -5.28 -16.87 24.05
N GLY A 10 -4.82 -18.10 23.85
CA GLY A 10 -3.80 -18.72 24.69
C GLY A 10 -2.45 -17.99 24.61
N LYS A 11 -1.47 -18.43 25.41
CA LYS A 11 -0.11 -17.87 25.33
C LYS A 11 0.51 -18.10 23.94
N PRO A 12 1.37 -17.18 23.47
CA PRO A 12 1.82 -15.96 24.15
C PRO A 12 0.76 -14.84 24.14
N GLU A 13 0.81 -13.98 25.16
CA GLU A 13 -0.02 -12.78 25.18
C GLU A 13 0.33 -11.87 24.00
N PRO A 14 -0.66 -11.29 23.31
CA PRO A 14 -0.41 -10.38 22.20
C PRO A 14 0.26 -9.10 22.72
N TYR A 15 1.30 -8.63 22.02
CA TYR A 15 1.85 -7.29 22.23
C TYR A 15 1.00 -6.26 21.49
N VAL A 16 0.62 -5.19 22.18
CA VAL A 16 -0.09 -4.06 21.58
C VAL A 16 0.93 -2.95 21.33
N LEU A 17 1.29 -2.75 20.06
CA LEU A 17 2.11 -1.63 19.63
C LEU A 17 1.23 -0.40 19.39
N GLU A 18 1.44 0.68 20.13
CA GLU A 18 0.70 1.92 19.90
C GLU A 18 1.33 2.69 18.74
N ILE A 19 0.55 2.88 17.67
CA ILE A 19 0.98 3.67 16.50
C ILE A 19 0.27 5.02 16.55
N PRO A 20 0.99 6.14 16.66
CA PRO A 20 0.37 7.46 16.64
C PRO A 20 -0.43 7.71 15.36
N THR A 21 -1.64 8.23 15.51
CA THR A 21 -2.54 8.52 14.39
C THR A 21 -2.50 9.98 13.94
N THR A 22 -1.74 10.84 14.62
CA THR A 22 -1.63 12.27 14.29
C THR A 22 -0.18 12.72 14.44
N ILE A 23 0.33 13.36 13.39
CA ILE A 23 1.71 13.86 13.35
C ILE A 23 1.75 15.28 13.93
N ARG A 24 2.46 15.43 15.06
CA ARG A 24 2.74 16.71 15.73
C ARG A 24 4.16 16.68 16.30
N GLU A 25 4.60 17.80 16.85
CA GLU A 25 5.85 17.85 17.59
C GLU A 25 5.89 16.77 18.69
N GLY A 26 6.99 16.04 18.79
CA GLY A 26 7.17 14.92 19.71
C GLY A 26 6.51 13.60 19.30
N THR A 27 5.68 13.54 18.24
CA THR A 27 5.06 12.26 17.80
C THR A 27 6.11 11.21 17.42
N ILE A 28 7.21 11.64 16.79
CA ILE A 28 8.31 10.73 16.43
C ILE A 28 8.96 10.12 17.66
N ASP A 29 9.17 10.91 18.73
CA ASP A 29 9.79 10.43 19.96
C ASP A 29 8.90 9.41 20.67
N VAL A 30 7.57 9.63 20.66
CA VAL A 30 6.59 8.66 21.18
C VAL A 30 6.69 7.35 20.41
N PHE A 31 6.67 7.38 19.08
CA PHE A 31 6.71 6.14 18.32
C PHE A 31 8.06 5.44 18.39
N LYS A 32 9.17 6.19 18.48
CA LYS A 32 10.50 5.65 18.76
C LYS A 32 10.53 4.93 20.11
N TYR A 33 9.89 5.48 21.13
CA TYR A 33 9.73 4.82 22.43
C TYR A 33 8.93 3.51 22.30
N GLU A 34 7.78 3.54 21.63
CA GLU A 34 6.94 2.36 21.39
C GLU A 34 7.68 1.25 20.64
N LEU A 35 8.46 1.58 19.60
CA LEU A 35 9.31 0.63 18.89
C LEU A 35 10.44 0.08 19.77
N SER A 36 10.99 0.88 20.68
CA SER A 36 12.03 0.44 21.62
C SER A 36 11.47 -0.53 22.66
N GLU A 37 10.27 -0.29 23.18
CA GLU A 37 9.58 -1.21 24.08
C GLU A 37 9.20 -2.50 23.35
N PHE A 38 8.75 -2.40 22.09
CA PHE A 38 8.46 -3.58 21.28
C PHE A 38 9.70 -4.43 21.03
N LYS A 39 10.85 -3.80 20.73
CA LYS A 39 12.14 -4.50 20.63
C LYS A 39 12.45 -5.28 21.92
N LYS A 40 12.37 -4.65 23.10
CA LYS A 40 12.61 -5.32 24.39
C LYS A 40 11.65 -6.48 24.61
N TRP A 41 10.38 -6.33 24.24
CA TRP A 41 9.40 -7.40 24.35
C TRP A 41 9.75 -8.58 23.43
N LEU A 42 10.15 -8.33 22.18
CA LEU A 42 10.62 -9.37 21.26
C LEU A 42 11.86 -10.10 21.78
N GLU A 43 12.81 -9.37 22.38
CA GLU A 43 14.01 -9.97 22.97
C GLU A 43 13.66 -10.91 24.14
N ASN A 44 12.75 -10.48 25.02
CA ASN A 44 12.24 -11.30 26.11
C ASN A 44 11.45 -12.51 25.61
N PHE A 45 10.64 -12.34 24.56
CA PHE A 45 9.82 -13.39 23.99
C PHE A 45 10.68 -14.48 23.30
N THR A 46 11.72 -14.07 22.58
CA THR A 46 12.60 -14.97 21.83
C THR A 46 13.78 -15.50 22.66
N GLY A 47 14.10 -14.85 23.79
CA GLY A 47 15.29 -15.10 24.59
C GLY A 47 16.59 -14.70 23.89
N LYS A 48 16.52 -13.84 22.86
CA LYS A 48 17.66 -13.38 22.06
C LYS A 48 17.69 -11.86 22.01
N GLU A 49 18.84 -11.27 22.31
CA GLU A 49 19.06 -9.85 22.09
C GLU A 49 19.11 -9.54 20.60
N ILE A 50 18.56 -8.39 20.20
CA ILE A 50 18.62 -7.82 18.87
C ILE A 50 19.67 -6.73 18.91
N SER A 51 20.84 -6.99 18.33
CA SER A 51 21.91 -6.01 18.21
C SER A 51 21.57 -4.93 17.18
N MET A 52 22.26 -3.78 17.28
CA MET A 52 22.09 -2.71 16.29
C MET A 52 22.61 -3.09 14.91
N GLU A 53 23.61 -3.98 14.81
CA GLU A 53 24.09 -4.46 13.51
C GLU A 53 23.07 -5.40 12.86
N GLU A 54 22.47 -6.32 13.61
CA GLU A 54 21.39 -7.17 13.09
C GLU A 54 20.17 -6.35 12.65
N LEU A 55 19.81 -5.31 13.41
CA LEU A 55 18.74 -4.39 13.02
C LEU A 55 19.08 -3.65 11.73
N LYS A 56 20.32 -3.18 11.59
CA LYS A 56 20.81 -2.51 10.39
C LYS A 56 20.76 -3.44 9.17
N GLU A 57 21.27 -4.66 9.29
CA GLU A 57 21.21 -5.68 8.23
C GLU A 57 19.76 -6.00 7.84
N ALA A 58 18.85 -6.11 8.82
CA ALA A 58 17.43 -6.32 8.55
C ALA A 58 16.82 -5.14 7.78
N ILE A 59 17.15 -3.89 8.14
CA ILE A 59 16.72 -2.69 7.42
C ILE A 59 17.22 -2.73 5.97
N GLU A 60 18.49 -3.07 5.74
CA GLU A 60 19.09 -3.16 4.40
C GLU A 60 18.38 -4.20 3.52
N LYS A 61 18.10 -5.38 4.08
CA LYS A 61 17.36 -6.45 3.37
C LYS A 61 15.94 -6.02 2.98
N HIS A 62 15.23 -5.31 3.86
CA HIS A 62 13.90 -4.79 3.54
C HIS A 62 13.98 -3.60 2.57
N ASN A 63 15.01 -2.76 2.64
CA ASN A 63 15.23 -1.71 1.65
C ASN A 63 15.45 -2.30 0.25
N LYS A 64 16.22 -3.40 0.14
CA LYS A 64 16.32 -4.17 -1.11
C LYS A 64 14.95 -4.64 -1.58
N GLN A 65 14.11 -5.18 -0.70
CA GLN A 65 12.76 -5.62 -1.05
C GLN A 65 11.89 -4.47 -1.58
N ARG A 66 11.90 -3.30 -0.93
CA ARG A 66 11.17 -2.11 -1.39
C ARG A 66 11.65 -1.67 -2.77
N PHE A 67 12.95 -1.68 -3.01
CA PHE A 67 13.52 -1.38 -4.32
C PHE A 67 13.05 -2.39 -5.39
N LEU A 68 13.10 -3.69 -5.10
CA LEU A 68 12.65 -4.73 -6.02
C LEU A 68 11.15 -4.66 -6.30
N VAL A 69 10.32 -4.39 -5.30
CA VAL A 69 8.88 -4.16 -5.50
C VAL A 69 8.66 -2.96 -6.43
N ARG A 70 9.40 -1.85 -6.27
CA ARG A 70 9.33 -0.73 -7.22
C ARG A 70 9.68 -1.17 -8.64
N LYS A 71 10.73 -1.97 -8.81
CA LYS A 71 11.11 -2.55 -10.11
C LYS A 71 10.00 -3.43 -10.69
N LEU A 72 9.32 -4.24 -9.88
CA LEU A 72 8.16 -5.02 -10.31
C LEU A 72 7.03 -4.12 -10.84
N TYR A 73 6.72 -3.02 -10.14
CA TYR A 73 5.69 -2.08 -10.57
C TYR A 73 6.08 -1.23 -11.79
N GLU A 74 7.37 -0.89 -11.96
CA GLU A 74 7.89 -0.23 -13.16
C GLU A 74 7.61 -1.07 -14.44
N LEU A 75 7.57 -2.40 -14.34
CA LEU A 75 7.22 -3.29 -15.46
C LEU A 75 5.80 -3.04 -16.02
N LYS A 76 4.95 -2.36 -15.24
CA LYS A 76 3.60 -1.98 -15.64
C LYS A 76 3.50 -0.58 -16.27
N GLN A 77 4.59 0.21 -16.33
CA GLN A 77 4.58 1.55 -16.94
C GLN A 77 4.50 1.50 -18.47
N GLN A 78 5.05 0.45 -19.09
CA GLN A 78 4.90 0.23 -20.53
C GLN A 78 3.47 -0.18 -20.91
N ASP A 79 3.13 0.00 -22.18
CA ASP A 79 1.82 -0.31 -22.74
C ASP A 79 1.98 -1.18 -24.01
N PRO A 80 1.67 -2.50 -23.94
CA PRO A 80 1.09 -3.22 -22.81
C PRO A 80 2.05 -3.46 -21.64
N PRO A 81 1.56 -3.70 -20.41
CA PRO A 81 2.41 -4.02 -19.25
C PRO A 81 3.07 -5.40 -19.41
N LEU A 82 4.22 -5.63 -18.76
CA LEU A 82 4.89 -6.96 -18.79
C LEU A 82 4.28 -7.96 -17.80
N ILE A 83 3.66 -7.45 -16.73
CA ILE A 83 3.02 -8.23 -15.68
C ILE A 83 1.62 -7.68 -15.42
N SER A 84 0.65 -8.57 -15.22
CA SER A 84 -0.73 -8.21 -14.92
C SER A 84 -0.90 -7.73 -13.47
N GLY A 85 -2.03 -7.07 -13.18
CA GLY A 85 -2.38 -6.73 -11.79
C GLY A 85 -2.59 -7.97 -10.93
N VAL A 86 -3.22 -9.01 -11.51
CA VAL A 86 -3.44 -10.30 -10.82
C VAL A 86 -2.14 -10.97 -10.41
N GLU A 87 -1.17 -11.02 -11.33
CA GLU A 87 0.15 -11.60 -11.04
C GLU A 87 0.90 -10.75 -10.01
N THR A 88 0.83 -9.42 -10.12
CA THR A 88 1.43 -8.52 -9.12
C THR A 88 0.89 -8.81 -7.72
N LEU A 89 -0.44 -8.91 -7.56
CA LEU A 89 -1.05 -9.21 -6.27
C LEU A 89 -0.55 -10.56 -5.71
N LYS A 90 -0.52 -11.61 -6.54
CA LYS A 90 -0.01 -12.93 -6.11
C LYS A 90 1.44 -12.88 -5.64
N VAL A 91 2.29 -12.13 -6.33
CA VAL A 91 3.70 -11.95 -5.96
C VAL A 91 3.82 -11.20 -4.64
N ILE A 92 3.08 -10.10 -4.48
CA ILE A 92 3.11 -9.33 -3.23
C ILE A 92 2.61 -10.20 -2.05
N SER A 93 1.49 -10.89 -2.20
CA SER A 93 0.98 -11.80 -1.16
C SER A 93 1.98 -12.90 -0.79
N ALA A 94 2.76 -13.40 -1.74
CA ALA A 94 3.80 -14.40 -1.46
C ALA A 94 4.96 -13.80 -0.65
N ILE A 95 5.50 -12.65 -1.06
CA ILE A 95 6.66 -12.04 -0.36
C ILE A 95 6.31 -11.49 1.03
N GLU A 96 5.03 -11.22 1.30
CA GLU A 96 4.54 -10.85 2.64
C GLU A 96 4.54 -12.04 3.62
N ALA A 97 4.47 -13.27 3.10
CA ALA A 97 4.48 -14.49 3.89
C ALA A 97 5.86 -15.15 4.01
N LEU A 98 6.82 -14.75 3.18
CA LEU A 98 8.17 -15.32 3.12
C LEU A 98 9.17 -14.52 3.97
N PRO A 99 10.26 -15.16 4.44
CA PRO A 99 11.43 -14.42 4.90
C PRO A 99 11.91 -13.43 3.83
N VAL A 100 12.37 -12.25 4.25
CA VAL A 100 12.71 -11.14 3.34
C VAL A 100 13.74 -11.53 2.27
N GLU A 101 14.71 -12.38 2.60
CA GLU A 101 15.72 -12.86 1.65
C GLU A 101 15.13 -13.77 0.58
N ASP A 102 14.19 -14.63 0.94
CA ASP A 102 13.52 -15.51 -0.01
C ASP A 102 12.51 -14.74 -0.85
N GLY A 103 11.79 -13.79 -0.24
CA GLY A 103 10.95 -12.85 -0.97
C GLY A 103 11.74 -12.00 -1.97
N ASN A 104 12.96 -11.59 -1.62
CA ASN A 104 13.86 -10.89 -2.54
C ASN A 104 14.27 -11.74 -3.74
N LYS A 105 14.57 -13.03 -3.53
CA LYS A 105 14.88 -13.95 -4.65
C LYS A 105 13.69 -14.15 -5.57
N VAL A 106 12.50 -14.36 -5.00
CA VAL A 106 11.24 -14.49 -5.76
C VAL A 106 11.00 -13.24 -6.62
N LEU A 107 11.22 -12.04 -6.07
CA LEU A 107 11.08 -10.80 -6.84
C LEU A 107 12.07 -10.73 -8.01
N GLU A 108 13.34 -11.07 -7.79
CA GLU A 108 14.36 -11.10 -8.84
C GLU A 108 13.95 -12.08 -9.97
N GLU A 109 13.59 -13.31 -9.62
CA GLU A 109 13.16 -14.34 -10.57
C GLU A 109 11.92 -13.92 -11.38
N VAL A 110 10.90 -13.39 -10.72
CA VAL A 110 9.66 -12.94 -11.37
C VAL A 110 9.92 -11.74 -12.30
N ILE A 111 10.77 -10.80 -11.88
CA ILE A 111 11.12 -9.63 -12.69
C ILE A 111 11.83 -10.06 -13.97
N ASP A 112 12.76 -11.02 -13.87
CA ASP A 112 13.50 -11.53 -15.02
C ASP A 112 12.59 -12.34 -15.94
N GLU A 113 11.76 -13.23 -15.39
CA GLU A 113 10.77 -13.99 -16.17
C GLU A 113 9.80 -13.05 -16.91
N ALA A 114 9.26 -12.03 -16.24
CA ALA A 114 8.30 -11.10 -16.84
C ALA A 114 8.89 -10.31 -18.03
N LYS A 115 10.20 -10.01 -18.00
CA LYS A 115 10.90 -9.33 -19.10
C LYS A 115 11.09 -10.25 -20.30
N GLU A 116 11.46 -11.51 -20.07
CA GLU A 116 11.88 -12.46 -21.10
C GLU A 116 10.75 -13.30 -21.69
N ARG A 117 9.68 -13.56 -20.92
CA ARG A 117 8.57 -14.42 -21.36
C ARG A 117 7.91 -13.91 -22.63
N LYS A 118 7.48 -14.84 -23.49
CA LYS A 118 6.76 -14.50 -24.73
C LYS A 118 5.29 -14.21 -24.48
N ASP A 119 4.67 -14.91 -23.54
CA ASP A 119 3.27 -14.72 -23.17
C ASP A 119 3.17 -13.53 -22.20
N LYS A 120 2.92 -12.35 -22.75
CA LYS A 120 2.81 -11.09 -22.00
C LYS A 120 1.34 -10.64 -21.95
N PRO A 121 0.95 -9.89 -20.91
CA PRO A 121 -0.36 -9.25 -20.87
C PRO A 121 -0.62 -8.47 -22.17
N LYS A 122 -1.86 -8.54 -22.65
CA LYS A 122 -2.28 -7.79 -23.84
C LYS A 122 -2.63 -6.36 -23.45
N LYS A 123 -2.50 -5.47 -24.43
CA LYS A 123 -2.98 -4.09 -24.30
C LYS A 123 -4.49 -4.12 -24.18
N GLN A 124 -5.00 -3.38 -23.20
CA GLN A 124 -6.43 -3.21 -22.96
C GLN A 124 -6.88 -1.77 -23.26
N ARG A 125 -8.19 -1.53 -23.22
CA ARG A 125 -8.78 -0.21 -23.54
C ARG A 125 -8.40 0.88 -22.53
N ALA A 126 -8.24 0.51 -21.25
CA ALA A 126 -7.89 1.45 -20.20
C ALA A 126 -6.83 0.90 -19.26
N ARG A 127 -6.08 1.82 -18.66
CA ARG A 127 -5.07 1.58 -17.63
C ARG A 127 -5.59 2.13 -16.32
N LEU A 128 -5.75 1.27 -15.32
CA LEU A 128 -6.41 1.61 -14.07
C LEU A 128 -5.41 1.67 -12.91
N LEU A 129 -5.68 2.62 -12.00
CA LEU A 129 -5.15 2.59 -10.65
C LEU A 129 -6.25 2.16 -9.68
N ILE A 130 -5.92 1.29 -8.72
CA ILE A 130 -6.85 0.91 -7.65
C ILE A 130 -6.42 1.56 -6.35
N TRP A 131 -7.22 2.45 -5.80
CA TRP A 131 -6.96 3.09 -4.52
C TRP A 131 -7.93 2.57 -3.46
N GLY A 132 -7.43 2.28 -2.25
CA GLY A 132 -8.26 2.19 -1.06
C GLY A 132 -7.86 1.09 -0.08
N SER A 133 -8.86 0.38 0.44
CA SER A 133 -8.71 -0.66 1.46
C SER A 133 -8.15 -1.96 0.88
N ILE A 134 -7.84 -2.92 1.76
CA ILE A 134 -7.23 -4.22 1.41
C ILE A 134 -7.98 -4.93 0.27
N ILE A 135 -7.22 -5.44 -0.70
CA ILE A 135 -7.68 -6.36 -1.75
C ILE A 135 -6.77 -7.57 -1.73
N ASP A 136 -7.27 -8.69 -1.26
CA ASP A 136 -6.58 -9.99 -1.16
C ASP A 136 -7.19 -11.04 -2.12
N SER A 137 -8.10 -10.61 -3.00
CA SER A 137 -8.82 -11.48 -3.92
C SER A 137 -8.30 -11.34 -5.36
N PRO A 138 -7.50 -12.30 -5.86
CA PRO A 138 -7.12 -12.36 -7.26
C PRO A 138 -8.32 -12.40 -8.21
N ALA A 139 -9.45 -12.98 -7.79
CA ALA A 139 -10.66 -13.08 -8.60
C ALA A 139 -11.27 -11.70 -8.90
N LEU A 140 -11.19 -10.75 -7.96
CA LEU A 140 -11.67 -9.38 -8.18
C LEU A 140 -10.82 -8.67 -9.23
N LEU A 141 -9.48 -8.75 -9.10
CA LEU A 141 -8.57 -8.13 -10.06
C LEU A 141 -8.69 -8.78 -11.45
N GLN A 142 -8.84 -10.11 -11.48
CA GLN A 142 -9.04 -10.86 -12.71
C GLN A 142 -10.32 -10.41 -13.42
N MET A 143 -11.43 -10.26 -12.69
CA MET A 143 -12.69 -9.76 -13.26
C MET A 143 -12.51 -8.36 -13.88
N ILE A 144 -11.78 -7.46 -13.20
CA ILE A 144 -11.51 -6.12 -13.71
C ILE A 144 -10.66 -6.18 -14.99
N GLU A 145 -9.61 -7.01 -15.03
CA GLU A 145 -8.75 -7.13 -16.20
C GLU A 145 -9.47 -7.81 -17.38
N GLU A 146 -10.30 -8.83 -17.12
CA GLU A 146 -11.16 -9.49 -18.11
C GLU A 146 -12.28 -8.60 -18.63
N ALA A 147 -12.71 -7.61 -17.85
CA ALA A 147 -13.59 -6.54 -18.33
C ALA A 147 -12.86 -5.61 -19.31
N GLY A 148 -11.58 -5.80 -19.59
CA GLY A 148 -10.84 -5.05 -20.61
C GLY A 148 -10.05 -3.88 -20.02
N ALA A 149 -9.37 -4.08 -18.90
CA ALA A 149 -8.46 -3.08 -18.35
C ALA A 149 -7.11 -3.70 -18.00
N ASN A 150 -6.05 -2.90 -17.99
CA ASN A 150 -4.80 -3.27 -17.34
C ASN A 150 -4.74 -2.56 -15.99
N ILE A 151 -4.57 -3.32 -14.89
CA ILE A 151 -4.34 -2.71 -13.58
C ILE A 151 -2.84 -2.41 -13.47
N VAL A 152 -2.49 -1.15 -13.64
CA VAL A 152 -1.09 -0.72 -13.81
C VAL A 152 -0.47 -0.22 -12.51
N MET A 153 -1.29 0.26 -11.58
CA MET A 153 -0.86 0.68 -10.26
C MET A 153 -1.97 0.40 -9.25
N ASP A 154 -1.60 0.33 -7.98
CA ASP A 154 -2.54 0.27 -6.87
C ASP A 154 -1.97 1.09 -5.72
N ASP A 155 -2.82 1.43 -4.76
CA ASP A 155 -2.48 1.98 -3.46
C ASP A 155 -3.44 1.34 -2.44
N THR A 156 -3.09 0.14 -1.98
CA THR A 156 -3.84 -0.63 -0.97
C THR A 156 -2.89 -1.19 0.09
N CYS A 157 -3.44 -1.62 1.23
CA CYS A 157 -2.63 -2.02 2.40
C CYS A 157 -1.75 -3.26 2.20
N VAL A 158 -2.09 -4.15 1.27
CA VAL A 158 -1.40 -5.43 1.00
C VAL A 158 -0.73 -5.46 -0.38
N CYS A 159 -0.47 -4.28 -0.91
CA CYS A 159 0.13 -4.08 -2.22
C CYS A 159 1.16 -2.95 -2.13
N SER A 160 1.14 -1.97 -3.06
CA SER A 160 2.20 -0.97 -3.18
C SER A 160 2.47 -0.21 -1.88
N ARG A 161 1.43 0.18 -1.13
CA ARG A 161 1.51 1.07 0.04
C ARG A 161 2.43 0.54 1.15
N GLN A 162 2.51 -0.78 1.30
CA GLN A 162 3.39 -1.41 2.29
C GLN A 162 4.89 -1.16 1.96
N PHE A 163 5.21 -1.06 0.68
CA PHE A 163 6.58 -0.95 0.18
C PHE A 163 6.93 0.47 -0.31
N TRP A 164 5.92 1.32 -0.52
CA TRP A 164 6.09 2.67 -1.06
C TRP A 164 6.25 3.72 0.05
N LEU A 165 7.52 4.01 0.38
CA LEU A 165 7.87 5.21 1.13
C LEU A 165 7.94 6.42 0.19
N HIS A 166 7.22 7.49 0.50
CA HIS A 166 7.13 8.70 -0.32
C HIS A 166 8.24 9.75 -0.06
N ASN A 167 9.37 9.32 0.50
CA ASN A 167 10.58 10.13 0.63
C ASN A 167 11.41 10.17 -0.67
N GLN A 168 12.36 11.11 -0.74
CA GLN A 168 13.22 11.29 -1.92
C GLN A 168 14.06 10.05 -2.27
N ASP A 169 14.58 9.36 -1.25
CA ASP A 169 15.19 8.04 -1.38
C ASP A 169 14.25 7.03 -0.73
N PRO A 170 13.64 6.09 -1.47
CA PRO A 170 12.61 5.17 -0.97
C PRO A 170 13.16 4.05 -0.07
N SER A 171 14.04 4.42 0.84
CA SER A 171 14.73 3.57 1.79
C SER A 171 14.62 4.14 3.20
N ILE A 172 14.76 3.27 4.21
CA ILE A 172 15.00 3.69 5.60
C ILE A 172 16.50 3.87 5.79
N LYS A 173 16.93 5.01 6.33
CA LYS A 173 18.34 5.29 6.58
C LYS A 173 18.95 4.28 7.56
N THR A 174 20.16 3.82 7.25
CA THR A 174 20.93 2.87 8.06
C THR A 174 22.06 3.54 8.85
N THR A 175 22.10 4.87 8.85
CA THR A 175 23.04 5.69 9.61
C THR A 175 22.32 6.44 10.74
N GLY A 176 23.04 6.73 11.82
CA GLY A 176 22.46 7.39 12.99
C GLY A 176 21.57 6.46 13.81
N ASP A 177 20.47 6.99 14.34
CA ASP A 177 19.54 6.23 15.18
C ASP A 177 18.54 5.44 14.32
N LEU A 178 18.73 4.11 14.27
CA LEU A 178 17.93 3.20 13.45
C LEU A 178 16.46 3.15 13.87
N ILE A 179 16.18 3.24 15.17
CA ILE A 179 14.80 3.18 15.69
C ILE A 179 14.07 4.47 15.34
N GLU A 180 14.76 5.61 15.45
CA GLU A 180 14.20 6.88 14.98
C GLU A 180 13.95 6.89 13.48
N ASN A 181 14.87 6.35 12.68
CA ASN A 181 14.70 6.26 11.23
C ASN A 181 13.48 5.40 10.87
N LEU A 182 13.28 4.26 11.53
CA LEU A 182 12.07 3.44 11.39
C LEU A 182 10.81 4.23 11.74
N ALA A 183 10.81 4.90 12.90
CA ALA A 183 9.67 5.68 13.37
C ALA A 183 9.27 6.77 12.36
N ARG A 184 10.26 7.53 11.86
CA ARG A 184 10.04 8.59 10.86
C ARG A 184 9.49 8.04 9.56
N SER A 185 10.12 6.99 9.01
CA SER A 185 9.72 6.44 7.72
C SER A 185 8.28 5.91 7.74
N TYR A 186 7.89 5.14 8.76
CA TYR A 186 6.53 4.60 8.81
C TYR A 186 5.46 5.64 9.12
N LEU A 187 5.77 6.69 9.89
CA LEU A 187 4.79 7.72 10.23
C LEU A 187 4.62 8.81 9.17
N LEU A 188 5.70 9.21 8.49
CA LEU A 188 5.69 10.35 7.58
C LEU A 188 5.52 9.94 6.12
N GLU A 189 6.11 8.79 5.76
CA GLU A 189 6.27 8.39 4.36
C GLU A 189 5.23 7.36 3.90
N ASN A 190 4.62 6.60 4.82
CA ASN A 190 3.49 5.73 4.50
C ASN A 190 2.18 6.53 4.51
N LYS A 191 1.43 6.52 3.39
CA LYS A 191 0.22 7.34 3.20
C LYS A 191 -1.08 6.65 3.60
N CYS A 192 -1.02 5.73 4.57
CA CYS A 192 -2.19 5.03 5.11
C CYS A 192 -3.22 6.01 5.73
N PRO A 193 -4.53 5.83 5.46
CA PRO A 193 -5.60 6.64 6.08
C PRO A 193 -5.70 6.54 7.62
N ARG A 194 -4.95 5.62 8.24
CA ARG A 194 -4.82 5.52 9.70
C ARG A 194 -4.02 6.68 10.29
N ILE A 195 -3.20 7.34 9.48
CA ILE A 195 -2.38 8.47 9.88
C ILE A 195 -3.06 9.72 9.33
N TYR A 196 -3.47 10.60 10.23
CA TYR A 196 -3.95 11.92 9.87
C TYR A 196 -2.78 12.73 9.30
N LEU A 197 -2.85 12.99 8.00
CA LEU A 197 -1.91 13.82 7.26
C LEU A 197 -2.66 15.06 6.78
N GLY A 198 -2.12 16.24 7.09
CA GLY A 198 -2.71 17.52 6.72
C GLY A 198 -2.39 18.59 7.77
N SER A 199 -2.85 19.80 7.49
CA SER A 199 -2.52 20.99 8.28
C SER A 199 -3.21 20.96 9.66
N TYR A 200 -2.47 20.50 10.68
CA TYR A 200 -2.91 20.51 12.07
C TYR A 200 -2.63 21.86 12.72
N GLY A 201 -3.67 22.53 13.22
CA GLY A 201 -3.55 23.80 13.94
C GLY A 201 -3.53 25.06 13.05
N ASP A 202 -3.71 24.91 11.73
CA ASP A 202 -3.89 26.05 10.84
C ASP A 202 -5.21 26.77 11.18
N LEU A 203 -5.13 28.07 11.46
CA LEU A 203 -6.31 28.92 11.76
C LEU A 203 -7.16 29.20 10.52
N LYS A 204 -6.64 28.92 9.33
CA LYS A 204 -7.32 29.10 8.04
C LYS A 204 -7.54 27.74 7.40
N LYS A 205 -8.78 27.51 6.96
CA LYS A 205 -9.14 26.31 6.19
C LYS A 205 -8.81 26.54 4.72
N ASP A 206 -8.00 25.65 4.14
CA ASP A 206 -7.71 25.62 2.71
C ASP A 206 -7.85 24.19 2.20
N TYR A 207 -9.06 23.85 1.78
CA TYR A 207 -9.40 22.49 1.36
C TYR A 207 -8.53 22.00 0.20
N LYS A 208 -8.14 22.89 -0.73
CA LYS A 208 -7.30 22.50 -1.87
C LYS A 208 -5.89 22.15 -1.41
N LYS A 209 -5.32 22.93 -0.51
CA LYS A 209 -4.01 22.64 0.11
C LYS A 209 -4.07 21.32 0.89
N ASP A 210 -5.11 21.11 1.69
CA ASP A 210 -5.27 19.89 2.49
C ASP A 210 -5.36 18.63 1.61
N LEU A 211 -6.11 18.69 0.49
CA LEU A 211 -6.18 17.60 -0.46
C LEU A 211 -4.82 17.32 -1.13
N GLU A 212 -4.06 18.35 -1.49
CA GLU A 212 -2.73 18.20 -2.07
C GLU A 212 -1.74 17.58 -1.08
N GLU A 213 -1.74 18.01 0.19
CA GLU A 213 -0.91 17.41 1.26
C GLU A 213 -1.27 15.93 1.48
N ARG A 214 -2.55 15.58 1.42
CA ARG A 214 -3.03 14.22 1.70
C ARG A 214 -2.86 13.25 0.53
N PHE A 215 -3.15 13.69 -0.69
CA PHE A 215 -3.28 12.86 -1.89
C PHE A 215 -2.33 13.24 -3.04
N GLY A 216 -1.48 14.26 -2.87
CA GLY A 216 -0.55 14.76 -3.89
C GLY A 216 0.26 13.69 -4.61
N TYR A 217 0.68 12.65 -3.87
CA TYR A 217 1.43 11.52 -4.41
C TYR A 217 0.68 10.71 -5.48
N LEU A 218 -0.66 10.77 -5.53
CA LEU A 218 -1.44 10.07 -6.55
C LEU A 218 -1.20 10.65 -7.94
N LYS A 219 -0.82 11.93 -8.03
CA LYS A 219 -0.45 12.55 -9.30
C LYS A 219 0.73 11.84 -9.95
N ASP A 220 1.75 11.52 -9.17
CA ASP A 220 2.93 10.77 -9.65
C ASP A 220 2.53 9.37 -10.15
N TYR A 221 1.59 8.71 -9.47
CA TYR A 221 1.09 7.41 -9.91
C TYR A 221 0.31 7.53 -11.24
N ILE A 222 -0.55 8.54 -11.35
CA ILE A 222 -1.35 8.79 -12.54
C ILE A 222 -0.46 9.09 -13.76
N GLU A 223 0.53 9.97 -13.59
CA GLU A 223 1.43 10.40 -14.67
C GLU A 223 2.39 9.29 -15.08
N ASN A 224 3.10 8.68 -14.12
CA ASN A 224 4.15 7.70 -14.43
C ASN A 224 3.59 6.39 -14.98
N TRP A 225 2.38 5.98 -14.58
CA TRP A 225 1.72 4.78 -15.11
C TRP A 225 0.68 5.07 -16.19
N LYS A 226 0.51 6.33 -16.60
CA LYS A 226 -0.44 6.75 -17.64
C LYS A 226 -1.86 6.22 -17.37
N VAL A 227 -2.36 6.52 -16.17
CA VAL A 227 -3.66 6.03 -15.69
C VAL A 227 -4.79 6.76 -16.40
N ASN A 228 -5.77 6.01 -16.91
CA ASN A 228 -6.98 6.54 -17.54
C ASN A 228 -8.12 6.75 -16.54
N GLY A 229 -8.16 5.96 -15.47
CA GLY A 229 -9.19 6.07 -14.44
C GLY A 229 -8.83 5.34 -13.16
N VAL A 230 -9.51 5.71 -12.07
CA VAL A 230 -9.25 5.18 -10.74
C VAL A 230 -10.45 4.40 -10.21
N ILE A 231 -10.21 3.17 -9.75
CA ILE A 231 -11.17 2.42 -8.94
C ILE A 231 -10.89 2.74 -7.47
N ILE A 232 -11.88 3.35 -6.81
CA ILE A 232 -11.88 3.57 -5.36
C ILE A 232 -12.55 2.36 -4.73
N HIS A 233 -11.74 1.54 -4.06
CA HIS A 233 -12.16 0.31 -3.40
C HIS A 233 -12.24 0.48 -1.89
N SER A 234 -13.43 0.28 -1.32
CA SER A 234 -13.61 0.23 0.13
C SER A 234 -14.33 -1.05 0.52
N LEU A 235 -13.77 -1.80 1.46
CA LEU A 235 -14.52 -2.86 2.14
C LEU A 235 -15.58 -2.24 3.03
N ARG A 236 -16.70 -2.96 3.16
CA ARG A 236 -17.77 -2.59 4.08
C ARG A 236 -17.22 -2.49 5.50
N CYS A 237 -17.60 -1.44 6.21
CA CYS A 237 -17.13 -1.12 7.58
C CYS A 237 -15.63 -0.79 7.69
N CYS A 238 -14.96 -0.45 6.58
CA CYS A 238 -13.63 0.16 6.65
C CYS A 238 -13.74 1.68 6.87
N ASP A 239 -14.02 2.10 8.11
CA ASP A 239 -14.32 3.50 8.42
C ASP A 239 -13.21 4.47 7.98
N VAL A 240 -11.95 4.06 8.16
CA VAL A 240 -10.78 4.91 7.87
C VAL A 240 -10.63 5.23 6.38
N HIS A 241 -10.90 4.27 5.50
CA HIS A 241 -10.96 4.52 4.06
C HIS A 241 -12.27 5.22 3.69
N GLY A 242 -13.38 4.84 4.31
CA GLY A 242 -14.70 5.42 4.08
C GLY A 242 -14.74 6.94 4.30
N TYR A 243 -14.05 7.45 5.33
CA TYR A 243 -13.92 8.88 5.58
C TYR A 243 -13.18 9.64 4.47
N GLU A 244 -12.23 8.98 3.79
CA GLU A 244 -11.42 9.60 2.73
C GLU A 244 -12.04 9.48 1.34
N VAL A 245 -13.02 8.58 1.13
CA VAL A 245 -13.67 8.38 -0.18
C VAL A 245 -14.18 9.69 -0.81
N PRO A 246 -14.88 10.59 -0.09
CA PRO A 246 -15.29 11.88 -0.67
C PRO A 246 -14.08 12.75 -1.07
N GLN A 247 -13.05 12.81 -0.22
CA GLN A 247 -11.90 13.68 -0.42
C GLN A 247 -11.01 13.21 -1.58
N VAL A 248 -10.76 11.89 -1.69
CA VAL A 248 -9.99 11.35 -2.81
C VAL A 248 -10.76 11.51 -4.13
N LYS A 249 -12.11 11.41 -4.13
CA LYS A 249 -12.93 11.71 -5.30
C LYS A 249 -12.79 13.16 -5.74
N ASP A 250 -12.87 14.10 -4.79
CA ASP A 250 -12.69 15.52 -5.07
C ASP A 250 -11.29 15.79 -5.64
N TYR A 251 -10.26 15.17 -5.08
CA TYR A 251 -8.89 15.31 -5.55
C TYR A 251 -8.70 14.76 -6.97
N LEU A 252 -9.20 13.56 -7.26
CA LEU A 252 -9.15 12.97 -8.60
C LEU A 252 -9.92 13.82 -9.62
N SER A 253 -11.08 14.36 -9.24
CA SER A 253 -11.87 15.28 -10.05
C SER A 253 -11.10 16.57 -10.36
N MET A 254 -10.38 17.12 -9.38
CA MET A 254 -9.49 18.28 -9.59
C MET A 254 -8.35 17.99 -10.56
N LEU A 255 -7.84 16.75 -10.60
CA LEU A 255 -6.86 16.30 -11.59
C LEU A 255 -7.48 15.96 -12.95
N GLY A 256 -8.81 16.01 -13.09
CA GLY A 256 -9.52 15.61 -14.31
C GLY A 256 -9.51 14.10 -14.55
N VAL A 257 -9.25 13.29 -13.53
CA VAL A 257 -9.18 11.83 -13.64
C VAL A 257 -10.50 11.20 -13.23
N PRO A 258 -11.18 10.47 -14.12
CA PRO A 258 -12.44 9.82 -13.81
C PRO A 258 -12.23 8.72 -12.77
N SER A 259 -13.21 8.54 -11.88
CA SER A 259 -13.16 7.50 -10.85
C SER A 259 -14.52 6.85 -10.60
N ILE A 260 -14.49 5.60 -10.15
CA ILE A 260 -15.67 4.84 -9.72
C ILE A 260 -15.46 4.29 -8.32
N TYR A 261 -16.50 4.34 -7.49
CA TYR A 261 -16.50 3.70 -6.18
C TYR A 261 -17.09 2.30 -6.25
N ILE A 262 -16.36 1.32 -5.72
CA ILE A 262 -16.85 -0.05 -5.52
C ILE A 262 -16.70 -0.47 -4.07
N GLU A 263 -17.69 -1.22 -3.59
CA GLU A 263 -17.73 -1.83 -2.27
C GLU A 263 -18.12 -3.30 -2.46
N PRO A 264 -17.14 -4.18 -2.71
CA PRO A 264 -17.42 -5.61 -2.87
C PRO A 264 -17.69 -6.25 -1.51
N GLU A 265 -18.55 -7.26 -1.53
CA GLU A 265 -18.64 -8.23 -0.43
C GLU A 265 -17.65 -9.36 -0.71
N TYR A 266 -17.10 -9.98 0.34
CA TYR A 266 -16.16 -11.11 0.19
C TYR A 266 -16.77 -12.37 -0.45
N ASP A 267 -18.07 -12.37 -0.77
CA ASP A 267 -18.74 -13.45 -1.51
C ASP A 267 -18.51 -13.31 -3.02
N ALA A 268 -18.07 -14.39 -3.67
CA ALA A 268 -17.92 -14.49 -5.12
C ALA A 268 -19.20 -14.15 -5.90
N LYS A 269 -20.38 -14.32 -5.28
CA LYS A 269 -21.67 -13.92 -5.87
C LYS A 269 -21.82 -12.42 -6.09
N SER A 270 -20.98 -11.59 -5.45
CA SER A 270 -21.00 -10.13 -5.63
C SER A 270 -20.31 -9.65 -6.91
N LEU A 271 -19.54 -10.52 -7.58
CA LEU A 271 -18.72 -10.14 -8.73
C LEU A 271 -19.51 -9.80 -10.01
N PRO A 272 -20.58 -10.52 -10.42
CA PRO A 272 -21.27 -10.23 -11.67
C PRO A 272 -21.90 -8.83 -11.74
N PRO A 273 -22.61 -8.34 -10.70
CA PRO A 273 -23.10 -6.95 -10.69
C PRO A 273 -21.97 -5.91 -10.73
N LEU A 274 -20.84 -6.20 -10.09
CA LEU A 274 -19.66 -5.32 -10.13
C LEU A 274 -19.05 -5.27 -11.52
N ARG A 275 -18.99 -6.40 -12.23
CA ARG A 275 -18.48 -6.48 -13.61
C ARG A 275 -19.21 -5.52 -14.54
N THR A 276 -20.54 -5.52 -14.53
CA THR A 276 -21.34 -4.60 -15.37
C THR A 276 -21.04 -3.13 -15.06
N ARG A 277 -20.85 -2.78 -13.78
CA ARG A 277 -20.49 -1.41 -13.37
C ARG A 277 -19.10 -1.01 -13.85
N ILE A 278 -18.13 -1.93 -13.79
CA ILE A 278 -16.78 -1.71 -14.29
C ILE A 278 -16.80 -1.60 -15.82
N GLU A 279 -17.53 -2.46 -16.53
CA GLU A 279 -17.66 -2.38 -17.99
C GLU A 279 -18.24 -1.04 -18.44
N ALA A 280 -19.31 -0.57 -17.78
CA ALA A 280 -19.89 0.74 -18.05
C ALA A 280 -18.92 1.90 -17.72
N PHE A 281 -18.17 1.82 -16.63
CA PHE A 281 -17.14 2.82 -16.33
C PHE A 281 -16.05 2.87 -17.40
N LEU A 282 -15.59 1.71 -17.85
CA LEU A 282 -14.59 1.61 -18.90
C LEU A 282 -15.08 2.22 -20.22
N GLU A 283 -16.36 2.07 -20.56
CA GLU A 283 -16.96 2.73 -21.74
C GLU A 283 -16.94 4.26 -21.66
N THR A 284 -16.92 4.86 -20.45
CA THR A 284 -16.87 6.32 -20.30
C THR A 284 -15.48 6.92 -20.39
N ILE A 285 -14.43 6.11 -20.23
CA ILE A 285 -13.03 6.59 -20.12
C ILE A 285 -12.11 6.06 -21.23
N SER A 286 -12.64 5.19 -22.11
CA SER A 286 -11.91 4.59 -23.23
C SER A 286 -12.15 5.35 -24.53
#